data_AF-A0A7W0S8P9-F1
#
_entry.id   AF-A0A7W0S8P9-F1
#
_cell.length_a   1.000
_cell.length_b   1.000
_cell.length_c   1.000
_cell.angle_alpha   90.00
_cell.angle_beta   90.00
_cell.angle_gamma   90.00
#
_symmetry.space_group_name_H-M   'P 1'
#
loop_
_entity.id
_entity.type
_entity.pdbx_description
1 polymer ?
#
loop_
_entity_poly.entity_id
_entity_poly.type
_entity_poly.pdbx_seq_one_letter_code
_entity_poly.pdbx_strand_id
1 'polypeptide(L)'
;MTTTDFLTGTVKGPGELPHEYLFITKDNKKTRIGEFVYYRAEVGDEKRQIIGTIKSRKLVRNLPDTFLSDPNTPPALVSSLIGLNGDACEIYEITVETIGYFSYALKDFVNPRIPPNPGDAIYLASSETLAQMLSAKKMAEVGSAHIGSLLTRKKGEVPVVLSIKDVVSTHLAILASTGSGKSYTA
;
A
#
# COMPACT_ATOMS: atom_id res chain seq x y z
N MET A 1 21.24 0.83 -7.46
CA MET A 1 20.21 1.68 -6.83
C MET A 1 19.70 0.90 -5.64
N THR A 2 19.94 1.40 -4.43
CA THR A 2 19.57 0.72 -3.19
C THR A 2 18.05 0.64 -3.08
N THR A 3 17.53 -0.58 -3.04
CA THR A 3 16.16 -0.93 -2.62
C THR A 3 16.01 -0.52 -1.16
N THR A 4 15.84 0.76 -0.88
CA THR A 4 15.73 1.23 0.50
C THR A 4 14.30 0.95 0.95
N ASP A 5 14.14 -0.19 1.63
CA ASP A 5 12.89 -0.54 2.30
C ASP A 5 12.53 0.57 3.30
N PHE A 6 11.42 1.27 3.05
CA PHE A 6 11.03 2.38 3.90
C PHE A 6 10.22 1.85 5.09
N LEU A 7 10.85 1.76 6.26
CA LEU A 7 10.15 1.38 7.50
C LEU A 7 9.00 2.36 7.74
N THR A 8 7.77 1.84 7.66
CA THR A 8 6.54 2.63 7.63
C THR A 8 5.72 2.46 8.89
N GLY A 9 5.86 1.36 9.63
CA GLY A 9 5.15 1.18 10.87
C GLY A 9 5.48 -0.11 11.59
N THR A 10 4.71 -0.38 12.63
CA THR A 10 4.87 -1.56 13.49
C THR A 10 3.52 -2.23 13.68
N VAL A 11 3.48 -3.56 13.51
CA VAL A 11 2.24 -4.34 13.64
C VAL A 11 1.70 -4.22 15.05
N LYS A 12 0.41 -3.88 15.14
CA LYS A 12 -0.35 -3.86 16.39
C LYS A 12 -0.95 -5.22 16.70
N GLY A 13 -1.44 -5.92 15.67
CA GLY A 13 -2.10 -7.21 15.82
C GLY A 13 -3.08 -7.49 14.67
N PRO A 14 -3.97 -8.48 14.85
CA PRO A 14 -4.96 -8.84 13.82
C PRO A 14 -6.00 -7.74 13.60
N GLY A 15 -6.57 -7.71 12.40
CA GLY A 15 -7.70 -6.85 12.03
C GLY A 15 -9.04 -7.48 12.40
N GLU A 16 -10.14 -6.86 11.92
CA GLU A 16 -11.50 -7.38 12.14
C GLU A 16 -11.77 -8.62 11.28
N LEU A 17 -11.22 -8.66 10.06
CA LEU A 17 -11.37 -9.80 9.15
C LEU A 17 -10.13 -10.73 9.18
N PRO A 18 -10.29 -12.03 8.84
CA PRO A 18 -9.20 -13.02 8.92
C PRO A 18 -7.98 -12.73 8.03
N HIS A 19 -8.15 -11.97 6.96
CA HIS A 19 -7.08 -11.57 6.04
C HIS A 19 -6.51 -10.18 6.33
N GLU A 20 -6.93 -9.56 7.43
CA GLU A 20 -6.53 -8.22 7.81
C GLU A 20 -5.59 -8.21 9.01
N TYR A 21 -4.71 -7.22 9.03
CA TYR A 21 -3.92 -6.86 10.20
C TYR A 21 -3.87 -5.35 10.37
N LEU A 22 -3.55 -4.93 11.59
CA LEU A 22 -3.41 -3.53 11.96
C LEU A 22 -1.94 -3.21 12.20
N PHE A 23 -1.49 -2.05 11.74
CA PHE A 23 -0.20 -1.49 12.14
C PHE A 23 -0.34 -0.03 12.58
N ILE A 24 0.61 0.40 13.39
CA ILE A 24 0.71 1.76 13.91
C ILE A 24 1.80 2.53 13.18
N THR A 25 1.50 3.78 12.82
CA THR A 25 2.48 4.69 12.20
C THR A 25 2.26 6.15 12.62
N LYS A 26 3.32 6.95 12.44
CA LYS A 26 3.28 8.41 12.45
C LYS A 26 3.35 9.01 11.03
N ASP A 27 3.57 8.21 9.98
CA ASP A 27 3.75 8.68 8.59
C ASP A 27 2.41 8.73 7.84
N ASN A 28 1.68 9.83 7.99
CA ASN A 28 0.41 10.06 7.30
C ASN A 28 0.55 10.14 5.76
N LYS A 29 1.71 10.60 5.25
CA LYS A 29 1.88 10.86 3.80
C LYS A 29 2.09 9.57 3.02
N LYS A 30 2.79 8.60 3.60
CA LYS A 30 3.11 7.32 2.94
C LYS A 30 2.07 6.22 3.17
N THR A 31 1.09 6.42 4.03
CA THR A 31 0.01 5.44 4.28
C THR A 31 -1.33 5.86 3.69
N ARG A 32 -1.34 6.11 2.37
CA ARG A 32 -2.57 6.42 1.62
C ARG A 32 -3.37 5.14 1.37
N ILE A 33 -4.69 5.25 1.30
CA ILE A 33 -5.57 4.14 0.92
C ILE A 33 -5.19 3.66 -0.48
N GLY A 34 -5.14 2.34 -0.67
CA GLY A 34 -4.71 1.69 -1.90
C GLY A 34 -3.20 1.52 -2.05
N GLU A 35 -2.39 2.05 -1.12
CA GLU A 35 -0.93 1.88 -1.16
C GLU A 35 -0.52 0.49 -0.69
N PHE A 36 0.63 0.02 -1.15
CA PHE A 36 1.13 -1.32 -0.86
C PHE A 36 2.22 -1.30 0.19
N VAL A 37 2.06 -2.17 1.18
CA VAL A 37 3.03 -2.41 2.24
C VAL A 37 3.33 -3.90 2.35
N TYR A 38 4.39 -4.24 3.07
CA TYR A 38 4.72 -5.64 3.29
C TYR A 38 5.36 -5.87 4.66
N TYR A 39 5.24 -7.10 5.14
CA TYR A 39 6.05 -7.66 6.23
C TYR A 39 6.83 -8.86 5.69
N ARG A 40 7.80 -9.32 6.48
CA ARG A 40 8.59 -10.51 6.15
C ARG A 40 8.13 -11.67 7.00
N ALA A 41 7.82 -12.79 6.37
CA ALA A 41 7.46 -14.04 7.04
C ALA A 41 8.27 -15.21 6.47
N GLU A 42 8.45 -16.24 7.27
CA GLU A 42 9.04 -17.50 6.84
C GLU A 42 7.95 -18.35 6.17
N VAL A 43 8.15 -18.69 4.90
CA VAL A 43 7.25 -19.54 4.12
C VAL A 43 8.06 -20.76 3.67
N GLY A 44 7.92 -21.87 4.39
CA GLY A 44 8.86 -22.99 4.26
C GLY A 44 10.24 -22.57 4.75
N ASP A 45 11.27 -22.84 3.94
CA ASP A 45 12.67 -22.50 4.27
C ASP A 45 13.11 -21.11 3.77
N GLU A 46 12.17 -20.32 3.22
CA GLU A 46 12.47 -19.02 2.62
C GLU A 46 11.78 -17.87 3.35
N LYS A 47 12.54 -16.79 3.58
CA LYS A 47 11.97 -15.53 4.05
C LYS A 47 11.38 -14.75 2.89
N ARG A 48 10.05 -14.60 2.87
CA ARG A 48 9.31 -13.94 1.79
C ARG A 48 8.68 -12.63 2.24
N GLN A 49 8.51 -11.71 1.28
CA GLN A 49 7.76 -10.48 1.48
C GLN A 49 6.28 -10.76 1.25
N ILE A 50 5.47 -10.64 2.30
CA ILE A 50 4.03 -10.78 2.20
C ILE A 50 3.43 -9.40 1.99
N ILE A 51 2.90 -9.17 0.79
CA ILE A 51 2.31 -7.91 0.35
C ILE A 51 0.88 -7.80 0.87
N GLY A 52 0.50 -6.59 1.26
CA GLY A 52 -0.89 -6.21 1.51
C GLY A 52 -1.17 -4.78 1.04
N THR A 53 -2.45 -4.45 0.96
CA THR A 53 -2.93 -3.14 0.51
C THR A 53 -3.58 -2.40 1.67
N ILE A 54 -3.28 -1.11 1.81
CA ILE A 54 -3.90 -0.26 2.81
C ILE A 54 -5.37 -0.05 2.47
N LYS A 55 -6.26 -0.56 3.33
CA LYS A 55 -7.71 -0.50 3.14
C LYS A 55 -8.33 0.72 3.80
N SER A 56 -7.91 1.01 5.02
CA SER A 56 -8.43 2.14 5.79
C SER A 56 -7.38 2.65 6.78
N ARG A 57 -7.67 3.83 7.34
CA ARG A 57 -6.85 4.47 8.36
C ARG A 57 -7.73 5.11 9.41
N LYS A 58 -7.26 5.13 10.64
CA LYS A 58 -7.94 5.72 11.79
C LYS A 58 -6.93 6.47 12.65
N LEU A 59 -7.27 7.68 13.07
CA LEU A 59 -6.47 8.41 14.04
C LEU A 59 -6.74 7.84 15.44
N VAL A 60 -5.72 7.32 16.11
CA VAL A 60 -5.84 6.71 17.45
C VAL A 60 -5.26 7.59 18.56
N ARG A 61 -4.35 8.49 18.21
CA ARG A 61 -3.92 9.59 19.09
C ARG A 61 -4.05 10.88 18.31
N ASN A 62 -4.96 11.75 18.75
CA ASN A 62 -5.15 13.09 18.20
C ASN A 62 -4.60 14.15 19.16
N LEU A 63 -4.43 15.36 18.65
CA LEU A 63 -4.35 16.55 19.48
C LEU A 63 -5.68 16.74 20.25
N PRO A 64 -5.64 17.40 21.43
CA PRO A 64 -6.86 17.73 22.16
C PRO A 64 -7.83 18.55 21.30
N ASP A 65 -9.13 18.26 21.38
CA ASP A 65 -10.16 18.94 20.58
C ASP A 65 -10.19 20.45 20.81
N THR A 66 -9.83 20.90 22.01
CA THR A 66 -9.68 22.33 22.35
C THR A 66 -8.59 23.03 21.55
N PHE A 67 -7.62 22.31 20.99
CA PHE A 67 -6.59 22.90 20.13
C PHE A 67 -7.11 23.06 18.70
N LEU A 68 -8.17 22.33 18.36
CA LEU A 68 -8.81 22.32 17.04
C LEU A 68 -10.03 23.24 16.98
N SER A 69 -10.43 23.84 18.11
CA SER A 69 -11.68 24.62 18.21
C SER A 69 -11.63 25.98 17.53
N ASP A 70 -10.45 26.57 17.36
CA ASP A 70 -10.27 27.80 16.58
C ASP A 70 -9.56 27.50 15.24
N PRO A 71 -10.28 27.54 14.11
CA PRO A 71 -9.70 27.30 12.79
C PRO A 71 -8.58 28.27 12.39
N ASN A 72 -8.53 29.47 12.98
CA ASN A 72 -7.51 30.48 12.67
C ASN A 72 -6.22 30.30 13.45
N THR A 73 -6.23 29.44 14.48
CA THR A 73 -5.07 29.18 15.32
C THR A 73 -4.50 27.79 15.00
N PRO A 74 -3.36 27.71 14.30
CA PRO A 74 -2.70 26.43 14.06
C PRO A 74 -2.44 25.66 15.37
N PRO A 75 -2.89 24.40 15.48
CA PRO A 75 -2.72 23.60 16.70
C PRO A 75 -1.25 23.41 17.12
N ALA A 76 -0.32 23.51 16.17
CA ALA A 76 1.11 23.48 16.41
C ALA A 76 1.59 24.65 17.29
N LEU A 77 0.99 25.84 17.16
CA LEU A 77 1.32 26.99 18.00
C LEU A 77 0.91 26.72 19.45
N VAL A 78 -0.32 26.26 19.68
CA VAL A 78 -0.83 25.92 21.01
C VAL A 78 0.03 24.83 21.66
N SER A 79 0.35 23.77 20.89
CA SER A 79 1.19 22.66 21.33
C SER A 79 2.59 23.14 21.76
N SER A 80 3.19 24.07 21.01
CA SER A 80 4.51 24.59 21.34
C SER A 80 4.56 25.38 22.65
N LEU A 81 3.49 26.12 22.96
CA LEU A 81 3.38 26.93 24.19
C LEU A 81 3.31 26.08 25.46
N ILE A 82 2.78 24.86 25.38
CA ILE A 82 2.66 23.94 26.50
C ILE A 82 3.78 22.88 26.54
N GLY A 83 4.83 23.06 25.73
CA GLY A 83 5.98 22.15 25.72
C GLY A 83 5.74 20.82 25.00
N LEU A 84 4.65 20.66 24.25
CA LEU A 84 4.43 19.52 23.34
C LEU A 84 5.19 19.70 22.02
N ASN A 85 6.46 20.10 22.11
CA ASN A 85 7.31 20.29 20.93
C ASN A 85 7.72 18.91 20.37
N GLY A 86 7.33 18.64 19.12
CA GLY A 86 7.84 17.52 18.32
C GLY A 86 7.25 16.13 18.56
N ASP A 87 6.68 15.83 19.73
CA ASP A 87 6.26 14.46 20.10
C ASP A 87 4.75 14.20 20.16
N ALA A 88 3.93 15.25 20.05
CA ALA A 88 2.49 15.12 19.83
C ALA A 88 2.18 14.76 18.36
N CYS A 89 2.95 13.85 17.76
CA CYS A 89 2.60 13.29 16.46
C CYS A 89 1.29 12.52 16.60
N GLU A 90 0.34 12.88 15.76
CA GLU A 90 -0.80 12.03 15.44
C GLU A 90 -0.32 10.58 15.21
N ILE A 91 -0.98 9.64 15.88
CA ILE A 91 -0.72 8.22 15.67
C ILE A 91 -1.89 7.65 14.90
N TYR A 92 -1.55 7.01 13.78
CA TYR A 92 -2.50 6.38 12.90
C TYR A 92 -2.46 4.86 13.08
N GLU A 93 -3.64 4.27 13.20
CA GLU A 93 -3.87 2.85 13.02
C GLU A 93 -4.29 2.62 11.58
N ILE A 94 -3.60 1.72 10.90
CA ILE A 94 -3.79 1.42 9.49
C ILE A 94 -4.27 -0.03 9.39
N THR A 95 -5.38 -0.23 8.70
CA THR A 95 -5.87 -1.57 8.35
C THR A 95 -5.33 -1.98 7.00
N VAL A 96 -4.66 -3.13 6.97
CA VAL A 96 -4.10 -3.72 5.77
C VAL A 96 -4.80 -5.02 5.44
N GLU A 97 -5.21 -5.17 4.20
CA GLU A 97 -5.72 -6.42 3.64
C GLU A 97 -4.56 -7.19 2.98
N THR A 98 -4.34 -8.42 3.43
CA THR A 98 -3.23 -9.27 2.99
C THR A 98 -3.52 -9.89 1.63
N ILE A 99 -2.61 -9.69 0.67
CA ILE A 99 -2.66 -10.33 -0.64
C ILE A 99 -1.88 -11.65 -0.61
N GLY A 100 -0.60 -11.61 -0.26
CA GLY A 100 0.31 -12.75 -0.32
C GLY A 100 1.70 -12.37 -0.81
N TYR A 101 2.56 -13.36 -1.06
CA TYR A 101 3.84 -13.12 -1.74
C TYR A 101 3.68 -13.33 -3.24
N PHE A 102 4.47 -12.61 -4.04
CA PHE A 102 4.49 -12.82 -5.48
C PHE A 102 5.38 -14.01 -5.85
N SER A 103 4.83 -15.00 -6.54
CA SER A 103 5.57 -16.16 -7.04
C SER A 103 6.00 -15.92 -8.49
N TYR A 104 7.29 -15.70 -8.72
CA TYR A 104 7.82 -15.51 -10.08
C TYR A 104 7.67 -16.75 -10.98
N ALA A 105 7.61 -17.95 -10.38
CA ALA A 105 7.38 -19.19 -11.12
C ALA A 105 5.94 -19.29 -11.63
N LEU A 106 4.96 -18.89 -10.82
CA LEU A 106 3.54 -18.90 -11.20
C LEU A 106 3.10 -17.60 -11.89
N LYS A 107 3.91 -16.54 -11.78
CA LYS A 107 3.58 -15.15 -12.14
C LYS A 107 2.29 -14.65 -11.48
N ASP A 108 2.06 -15.06 -10.24
CA ASP A 108 0.86 -14.73 -9.50
C ASP A 108 1.14 -14.65 -7.98
N PHE A 109 0.22 -14.05 -7.24
CA PHE A 109 0.25 -13.99 -5.79
C PHE A 109 -0.19 -15.30 -5.17
N VAL A 110 0.58 -15.78 -4.20
CA VAL A 110 0.23 -16.93 -3.37
C VAL A 110 0.05 -16.43 -1.94
N ASN A 111 -1.12 -16.73 -1.36
CA ASN A 111 -1.42 -16.38 0.01
C ASN A 111 -1.05 -17.54 0.95
N PRO A 112 0.04 -17.44 1.73
CA PRO A 112 0.46 -18.51 2.63
C PRO A 112 -0.40 -18.60 3.90
N ARG A 113 -1.35 -17.66 4.11
CA ARG A 113 -2.20 -17.54 5.31
C ARG A 113 -1.40 -17.44 6.62
N ILE A 114 -0.20 -16.88 6.55
CA ILE A 114 0.65 -16.61 7.72
C ILE A 114 0.46 -15.13 8.07
N PRO A 115 -0.20 -14.77 9.18
CA PRO A 115 -0.30 -13.37 9.60
C PRO A 115 1.01 -12.86 10.22
N PRO A 116 1.23 -11.53 10.28
CA PRO A 116 2.37 -10.98 11.00
C PRO A 116 2.16 -11.06 12.52
N ASN A 117 3.26 -11.03 13.27
CA ASN A 117 3.23 -10.96 14.73
C ASN A 117 3.12 -9.48 15.20
N PRO A 118 2.45 -9.21 16.33
CA PRO A 118 2.57 -7.92 17.00
C PRO A 118 4.03 -7.54 17.23
N GLY A 119 4.40 -6.32 16.87
CA GLY A 119 5.78 -5.82 16.92
C GLY A 119 6.58 -5.98 15.62
N ASP A 120 6.09 -6.74 14.64
CA ASP A 120 6.77 -6.86 13.35
C ASP A 120 6.84 -5.52 12.61
N ALA A 121 7.94 -5.31 11.89
CA ALA A 121 8.15 -4.13 11.08
C ALA A 121 7.37 -4.20 9.76
N ILE A 122 6.65 -3.12 9.45
CA ILE A 122 5.95 -2.92 8.18
C ILE A 122 6.75 -1.96 7.30
N TYR A 123 6.93 -2.34 6.04
CA TYR A 123 7.68 -1.56 5.05
C TYR A 123 6.79 -1.14 3.89
N LEU A 124 7.05 0.05 3.34
CA LEU A 124 6.44 0.45 2.07
C LEU A 124 7.07 -0.36 0.94
N ALA A 125 6.24 -0.93 0.05
CA ALA A 125 6.74 -1.62 -1.13
C ALA A 125 7.45 -0.62 -2.06
N SER A 126 8.62 -1.01 -2.59
CA SER A 126 9.35 -0.15 -3.53
C SER A 126 8.61 -0.10 -4.88
N SER A 127 8.80 1.00 -5.61
CA SER A 127 8.18 1.16 -6.93
C SER A 127 8.68 0.11 -7.93
N GLU A 128 9.95 -0.28 -7.83
CA GLU A 128 10.54 -1.36 -8.62
C GLU A 128 9.90 -2.71 -8.31
N THR A 129 9.67 -2.98 -7.03
CA THR A 129 9.02 -4.21 -6.56
C THR A 129 7.60 -4.30 -7.11
N LEU A 130 6.83 -3.21 -6.97
CA LEU A 130 5.46 -3.14 -7.48
C LEU A 130 5.39 -3.23 -9.00
N ALA A 131 6.30 -2.57 -9.73
CA ALA A 131 6.35 -2.64 -11.19
C ALA A 131 6.59 -4.07 -11.69
N GLN A 132 7.36 -4.88 -10.95
CA GLN A 132 7.58 -6.29 -11.29
C GLN A 132 6.38 -7.19 -10.98
N MET A 133 5.66 -6.90 -9.88
CA MET A 133 4.54 -7.73 -9.43
C MET A 133 3.23 -7.43 -10.18
N LEU A 134 2.99 -6.15 -10.50
CA LEU A 134 1.72 -5.69 -11.07
C LEU A 134 1.68 -5.71 -12.60
N SER A 135 2.83 -5.89 -13.26
CA SER A 135 2.92 -5.91 -14.71
C SER A 135 3.39 -7.26 -15.22
N ALA A 136 2.60 -7.87 -16.12
CA ALA A 136 2.93 -9.15 -16.73
C ALA A 136 4.11 -9.05 -17.72
N LYS A 137 4.34 -7.86 -18.27
CA LYS A 137 5.42 -7.53 -19.22
C LYS A 137 6.10 -6.21 -18.87
N LYS A 138 7.27 -5.96 -19.46
CA LYS A 138 7.92 -4.65 -19.36
C LYS A 138 7.40 -3.69 -20.45
N MET A 139 7.50 -2.39 -20.20
CA MET A 139 7.23 -1.38 -21.23
C MET A 139 8.16 -1.61 -22.44
N ALA A 140 7.60 -1.42 -23.64
CA ALA A 140 8.26 -1.62 -24.93
C ALA A 140 8.70 -3.07 -25.23
N GLU A 141 8.32 -4.05 -24.40
CA GLU A 141 8.49 -5.46 -24.74
C GLU A 141 7.51 -5.86 -25.87
N VAL A 142 7.92 -6.77 -26.75
CA VAL A 142 7.03 -7.25 -27.82
C VAL A 142 5.78 -7.90 -27.22
N GLY A 143 4.60 -7.47 -27.70
CA GLY A 143 3.31 -7.93 -27.18
C GLY A 143 2.91 -7.31 -25.83
N SER A 144 3.53 -6.21 -25.43
CA SER A 144 3.13 -5.43 -24.26
C SER A 144 2.08 -4.35 -24.60
N ALA A 145 1.14 -4.12 -23.69
CA ALA A 145 0.19 -3.01 -23.75
C ALA A 145 0.25 -2.22 -22.45
N HIS A 146 0.73 -0.97 -22.51
CA HIS A 146 0.77 -0.07 -21.35
C HIS A 146 -0.59 0.60 -21.18
N ILE A 147 -1.23 0.37 -20.03
CA ILE A 147 -2.59 0.85 -19.76
C ILE A 147 -2.65 2.03 -18.77
N GLY A 148 -1.53 2.35 -18.10
CA GLY A 148 -1.46 3.44 -17.15
C GLY A 148 -0.42 3.21 -16.07
N SER A 149 -0.54 3.93 -14.96
CA SER A 149 0.37 3.82 -13.82
C SER A 149 -0.39 3.75 -12.50
N LEU A 150 0.21 3.14 -11.49
CA LEU A 150 -0.38 3.05 -10.16
C LEU A 150 -0.66 4.44 -9.57
N LEU A 151 -1.91 4.69 -9.18
CA LEU A 151 -2.39 6.00 -8.71
C LEU A 151 -1.74 6.48 -7.42
N THR A 152 -1.31 5.56 -6.56
CA THR A 152 -0.64 5.93 -5.32
C THR A 152 0.80 6.38 -5.56
N ARG A 153 1.37 6.18 -6.75
CA ARG A 153 2.74 6.58 -7.08
C ARG A 153 2.78 7.75 -8.04
N LYS A 154 3.96 8.36 -8.20
CA LYS A 154 4.10 9.42 -9.20
C LYS A 154 3.82 8.82 -10.57
N LYS A 155 3.27 9.63 -11.47
CA LYS A 155 2.94 9.20 -12.83
C LYS A 155 4.18 8.58 -13.50
N GLY A 156 4.03 7.36 -14.00
CA GLY A 156 5.10 6.59 -14.65
C GLY A 156 6.09 5.90 -13.71
N GLU A 157 6.01 6.11 -12.39
CA GLU A 157 6.92 5.48 -11.42
C GLU A 157 6.66 3.98 -11.28
N VAL A 158 5.38 3.57 -11.34
CA VAL A 158 4.96 2.17 -11.40
C VAL A 158 4.03 2.03 -12.60
N PRO A 159 4.56 1.71 -13.80
CA PRO A 159 3.73 1.47 -14.98
C PRO A 159 2.99 0.14 -14.83
N VAL A 160 1.77 0.08 -15.38
CA VAL A 160 0.95 -1.13 -15.45
C VAL A 160 0.89 -1.57 -16.91
N VAL A 161 1.44 -2.76 -17.17
CA VAL A 161 1.64 -3.28 -18.52
C VAL A 161 1.07 -4.70 -18.60
N LEU A 162 0.13 -4.87 -19.52
CA LEU A 162 -0.53 -6.14 -19.81
C LEU A 162 0.21 -6.91 -20.92
N SER A 163 0.05 -8.23 -20.90
CA SER A 163 0.41 -9.10 -22.02
C SER A 163 -0.75 -9.19 -23.00
N ILE A 164 -0.57 -8.69 -24.23
CA ILE A 164 -1.62 -8.75 -25.27
C ILE A 164 -2.01 -10.21 -25.54
N LYS A 165 -1.03 -11.12 -25.55
CA LYS A 165 -1.26 -12.56 -25.73
C LYS A 165 -2.25 -13.10 -24.69
N ASP A 166 -2.04 -12.75 -23.42
CA ASP A 166 -2.86 -13.28 -22.31
C ASP A 166 -4.29 -12.72 -22.45
N VAL A 167 -4.41 -11.40 -22.67
CA VAL A 167 -5.68 -10.70 -22.87
C VAL A 167 -6.52 -11.30 -24.01
N VAL A 168 -5.92 -11.56 -25.18
CA VAL A 168 -6.67 -12.11 -26.33
C VAL A 168 -6.98 -13.60 -26.16
N SER A 169 -6.22 -14.32 -25.34
CA SER A 169 -6.41 -15.76 -25.13
C SER A 169 -7.47 -16.11 -24.08
N THR A 170 -7.75 -15.21 -23.12
CA THR A 170 -8.67 -15.47 -22.00
C THR A 170 -9.99 -14.72 -22.08
N HIS A 171 -10.22 -13.94 -23.15
CA HIS A 171 -11.29 -12.93 -23.26
C HIS A 171 -11.14 -11.78 -22.24
N LEU A 172 -11.55 -10.56 -22.62
CA LEU A 172 -11.50 -9.37 -21.77
C LEU A 172 -12.89 -8.74 -21.69
N ALA A 173 -13.33 -8.42 -20.49
CA ALA A 173 -14.52 -7.62 -20.25
C ALA A 173 -14.16 -6.35 -19.48
N ILE A 174 -14.53 -5.18 -20.02
CA ILE A 174 -14.35 -3.88 -19.38
C ILE A 174 -15.71 -3.40 -18.86
N LEU A 175 -15.89 -3.40 -17.54
CA LEU A 175 -17.12 -3.01 -16.87
C LEU A 175 -16.92 -1.67 -16.15
N ALA A 176 -17.69 -0.66 -16.52
CA ALA A 176 -17.71 0.62 -15.83
C ALA A 176 -19.05 1.34 -16.05
N SER A 177 -19.45 2.14 -15.07
CA SER A 177 -20.61 3.04 -15.17
C SER A 177 -20.41 4.11 -16.26
N THR A 178 -21.51 4.76 -16.66
CA THR A 178 -21.46 5.85 -17.67
C THR A 178 -20.55 6.98 -17.21
N GLY A 179 -19.67 7.45 -18.09
CA GLY A 179 -18.71 8.51 -17.79
C GLY A 179 -17.40 8.04 -17.13
N SER A 180 -17.30 6.77 -16.72
CA SER A 180 -16.12 6.24 -16.00
C SER A 180 -14.98 5.75 -16.90
N GLY A 181 -14.98 6.13 -18.19
CA GLY A 181 -13.86 5.84 -19.09
C GLY A 181 -13.84 4.47 -19.77
N LYS A 182 -14.97 3.73 -19.83
CA LYS A 182 -15.06 2.43 -20.53
C LYS A 182 -14.54 2.50 -21.98
N SER A 183 -15.06 3.43 -22.79
CA SER A 183 -14.65 3.59 -24.20
C SER A 183 -13.26 4.19 -24.39
N TYR A 184 -12.67 4.76 -23.34
CA TYR A 184 -11.28 5.24 -23.37
C TYR A 184 -10.29 4.12 -23.08
N THR A 185 -10.72 3.10 -22.31
CA THR A 185 -9.90 1.94 -21.94
C THR A 185 -9.90 0.86 -23.02
N ALA A 186 -11.03 0.70 -23.72
CA ALA A 186 -11.18 -0.24 -24.85
C ALA A 186 -10.48 0.29 -26.10
#